data_AF-A0A3L6FIX8-F1
#
_entry.id   AF-A0A3L6FIX8-F1
#
_cell.length_a   1.000
_cell.length_b   1.000
_cell.length_c   1.000
_cell.angle_alpha   90.00
_cell.angle_beta   90.00
_cell.angle_gamma   90.00
#
_symmetry.space_group_name_H-M   'P 1'
#
loop_
_entity.id
_entity.type
_entity.pdbx_description
1 polymer ?
#
loop_
_entity_poly.entity_id
_entity_poly.type
_entity_poly.pdbx_seq_one_letter_code
_entity_poly.pdbx_strand_id
1 'polypeptide(L)'
;MHKWWRSPGPALLAAALAIVVAALRPATEHAAAKGRPPLRFGPGGAFKVALFADLHYGEDAWTDWGPAQDAASDRVMAAVLDAENPDLVVYLGDLVTANNLPVPNASLYWDRAVSAARGRGVPWATVFGNHDDMAFEWPPEWFSPDGVPPLRWPPGPGSGCGFRGTPRTDLMAAETGANRLLSYSSSGPRELWPSVSNYVLQVLSRGRRARCDDHDPALLMYFLDSGGGSYTEVVSSAQVRWFHTQSQFLNPDGRIPELIFWHIPSTAYAKVAPKAKSGIRKPCVGSINEEEVAPQAAEWGMMDALAKRPSVKAVFVGHNHGLDWCCPYDGEEQEQELWLCFARHTGYGGYGDWPRGARILEVTEEPFSAVSWIRMENGTRHSDVTLTS
;
A
#
# COMPACT_ATOMS: atom_id res chain seq x y z
N MET A 1 -74.14 -2.68 -42.88
CA MET A 1 -75.14 -2.68 -41.80
C MET A 1 -74.48 -2.24 -40.52
N HIS A 2 -75.02 -1.17 -39.92
CA HIS A 2 -74.54 -0.52 -38.71
C HIS A 2 -74.60 -1.43 -37.47
N LYS A 3 -73.62 -1.31 -36.57
CA LYS A 3 -73.87 -0.97 -35.16
C LYS A 3 -72.57 -0.60 -34.43
N TRP A 4 -72.51 0.67 -34.06
CA TRP A 4 -71.65 1.25 -33.03
C TRP A 4 -72.19 0.88 -31.65
N TRP A 5 -71.35 0.56 -30.65
CA TRP A 5 -71.60 0.91 -29.24
C TRP A 5 -70.27 1.15 -28.49
N ARG A 6 -69.98 2.45 -28.30
CA ARG A 6 -69.40 3.18 -27.14
C ARG A 6 -68.33 2.55 -26.22
N SER A 7 -67.27 3.34 -26.05
CA SER A 7 -66.14 3.26 -25.09
C SER A 7 -66.55 3.24 -23.60
N PRO A 8 -65.60 2.95 -22.69
CA PRO A 8 -64.91 4.06 -22.03
C PRO A 8 -63.38 3.91 -22.01
N GLY A 9 -62.74 5.05 -21.74
CA GLY A 9 -61.30 5.31 -21.81
C GLY A 9 -60.46 4.74 -20.66
N PRO A 10 -59.24 5.27 -20.48
CA PRO A 10 -58.10 4.51 -20.00
C PRO A 10 -58.04 4.48 -18.47
N ALA A 11 -57.90 3.29 -17.89
CA ALA A 11 -57.38 3.13 -16.54
C ALA A 11 -55.89 2.80 -16.65
N LEU A 12 -55.08 3.84 -16.80
CA LEU A 12 -53.64 3.78 -16.53
C LEU A 12 -53.48 3.53 -15.03
N LEU A 13 -53.32 2.26 -14.64
CA LEU A 13 -52.66 1.93 -13.38
C LEU A 13 -51.17 2.25 -13.56
N ALA A 14 -50.82 3.52 -13.35
CA ALA A 14 -49.46 3.89 -13.00
C ALA A 14 -49.21 3.41 -11.56
N ALA A 15 -48.88 2.13 -11.41
CA ALA A 15 -48.21 1.67 -10.21
C ALA A 15 -46.83 2.31 -10.21
N ALA A 16 -46.70 3.43 -9.53
CA ALA A 16 -45.41 4.01 -9.19
C ALA A 16 -44.68 2.98 -8.32
N LEU A 17 -43.85 2.17 -8.96
CA LEU A 17 -42.83 1.40 -8.27
C LEU A 17 -41.80 2.43 -7.80
N ALA A 18 -42.08 3.04 -6.65
CA ALA A 18 -41.06 3.70 -5.87
C ALA A 18 -40.10 2.59 -5.42
N ILE A 19 -39.13 2.27 -6.27
CA ILE A 19 -37.92 1.58 -5.85
C ILE A 19 -37.30 2.57 -4.86
N VAL A 20 -37.59 2.36 -3.58
CA VAL A 20 -36.72 2.84 -2.52
C VAL A 20 -35.42 2.09 -2.78
N VAL A 21 -34.57 2.67 -3.61
CA VAL A 21 -33.13 2.45 -3.48
C VAL A 21 -32.85 3.06 -2.12
N ALA A 22 -33.05 2.28 -1.06
CA ALA A 22 -32.29 2.46 0.15
C ALA A 22 -30.88 2.44 -0.39
N ALA A 23 -30.29 3.63 -0.53
CA ALA A 23 -28.90 3.76 -0.84
C ALA A 23 -28.22 2.87 0.19
N LEU A 24 -27.76 1.70 -0.26
CA LEU A 24 -26.72 0.96 0.40
C LEU A 24 -25.57 1.94 0.35
N ARG A 25 -25.55 2.87 1.32
CA ARG A 25 -24.36 3.61 1.67
C ARG A 25 -23.37 2.48 1.92
N PRO A 26 -22.35 2.28 1.07
CA PRO A 26 -21.28 1.39 1.46
C PRO A 26 -20.87 1.86 2.85
N ALA A 27 -20.80 0.94 3.80
CA ALA A 27 -20.49 1.27 5.17
C ALA A 27 -19.20 2.08 5.15
N THR A 28 -19.32 3.40 5.23
CA THR A 28 -18.26 4.23 5.73
C THR A 28 -18.21 3.89 7.21
N GLU A 29 -17.58 2.77 7.52
CA GLU A 29 -16.76 2.71 8.73
C GLU A 29 -15.56 3.67 8.52
N HIS A 30 -15.86 4.95 8.23
CA HIS A 30 -15.29 6.02 9.02
C HIS A 30 -15.89 5.88 10.43
N ALA A 31 -15.55 4.77 11.09
CA ALA A 31 -15.13 4.94 12.45
C ALA A 31 -13.97 5.94 12.32
N ALA A 32 -14.25 7.22 12.58
CA ALA A 32 -13.33 7.97 13.40
C ALA A 32 -13.03 7.04 14.57
N ALA A 33 -12.01 6.20 14.43
CA ALA A 33 -11.68 5.23 15.45
C ALA A 33 -11.43 6.10 16.67
N LYS A 34 -12.30 5.95 17.66
CA LYS A 34 -12.55 6.94 18.70
C LYS A 34 -11.21 7.51 19.20
N GLY A 35 -10.86 8.73 18.78
CA GLY A 35 -9.67 9.44 19.22
C GLY A 35 -8.47 9.57 18.24
N ARG A 36 -8.48 9.01 17.02
CA ARG A 36 -7.42 9.29 16.03
C ARG A 36 -7.67 10.66 15.34
N PRO A 37 -6.68 11.57 15.30
CA PRO A 37 -6.82 12.80 14.52
C PRO A 37 -6.93 12.46 13.02
N PRO A 38 -7.54 13.30 12.17
CA PRO A 38 -7.48 13.11 10.73
C PRO A 38 -6.09 13.48 10.19
N LEU A 39 -5.66 12.82 9.11
CA LEU A 39 -4.49 13.26 8.33
C LEU A 39 -4.82 14.59 7.66
N ARG A 40 -3.89 15.54 7.71
CA ARG A 40 -4.07 16.88 7.14
C ARG A 40 -2.77 17.40 6.55
N PHE A 41 -2.88 18.26 5.54
CA PHE A 41 -1.73 19.02 5.04
C PHE A 41 -1.11 19.89 6.15
N GLY A 42 0.20 20.11 6.07
CA GLY A 42 0.96 20.98 6.97
C GLY A 42 0.66 22.47 6.77
N PRO A 43 1.16 23.37 7.64
CA PRO A 43 0.89 24.81 7.54
C PRO A 43 1.37 25.45 6.22
N GLY A 44 2.35 24.84 5.57
CA GLY A 44 2.88 25.25 4.27
C GLY A 44 2.13 24.65 3.07
N GLY A 45 1.02 23.94 3.28
CA GLY A 45 0.29 23.25 2.22
C GLY A 45 1.02 22.01 1.68
N ALA A 46 2.04 21.51 2.37
CA ALA A 46 2.76 20.30 2.02
C ALA A 46 2.32 19.12 2.90
N PHE A 47 2.30 17.92 2.32
CA PHE A 47 2.11 16.64 3.02
C PHE A 47 3.18 15.66 2.54
N LYS A 48 4.01 15.20 3.46
CA LYS A 48 5.16 14.33 3.15
C LYS A 48 4.92 12.89 3.61
N VAL A 49 5.20 11.95 2.73
CA VAL A 49 5.07 10.52 2.97
C VAL A 49 6.42 9.83 2.76
N ALA A 50 6.83 8.99 3.72
CA ALA A 50 7.96 8.06 3.52
C ALA A 50 7.41 6.67 3.19
N LEU A 51 7.88 6.07 2.10
CA LEU A 51 7.54 4.71 1.69
C LEU A 51 8.64 3.75 2.11
N PHE A 52 8.34 2.89 3.07
CA PHE A 52 9.21 1.78 3.48
C PHE A 52 8.65 0.49 2.91
N ALA A 53 9.45 -0.19 2.10
CA ALA A 53 9.08 -1.45 1.45
C ALA A 53 10.15 -2.50 1.73
N ASP A 54 9.74 -3.77 1.72
CA ASP A 54 10.65 -4.92 1.71
C ASP A 54 11.62 -4.86 2.91
N LEU A 55 11.06 -4.84 4.12
CA LEU A 55 11.86 -4.78 5.35
C LEU A 55 12.42 -6.14 5.78
N HIS A 56 11.65 -7.20 5.52
CA HIS A 56 12.03 -8.60 5.77
C HIS A 56 12.50 -8.87 7.21
N TYR A 57 11.78 -8.34 8.20
CA TYR A 57 12.11 -8.63 9.60
C TYR A 57 11.93 -10.11 9.92
N GLY A 58 12.87 -10.65 10.70
CA GLY A 58 12.79 -12.01 11.23
C GLY A 58 13.30 -13.12 10.29
N GLU A 59 13.88 -12.76 9.15
CA GLU A 59 14.65 -13.69 8.33
C GLU A 59 15.83 -14.26 9.12
N ASP A 60 16.05 -15.58 9.02
CA ASP A 60 17.11 -16.35 9.66
C ASP A 60 17.26 -16.04 11.15
N ALA A 61 16.13 -15.81 11.84
CA ALA A 61 16.08 -15.36 13.24
C ALA A 61 16.75 -16.32 14.25
N TRP A 62 17.03 -17.56 13.85
CA TRP A 62 17.77 -18.54 14.66
C TRP A 62 19.30 -18.37 14.61
N THR A 63 19.81 -17.54 13.70
CA THR A 63 21.23 -17.20 13.57
C THR A 63 21.54 -15.85 14.22
N ASP A 64 22.82 -15.46 14.30
CA ASP A 64 23.20 -14.09 14.69
C ASP A 64 23.07 -13.10 13.52
N TRP A 65 22.95 -13.58 12.27
CA TRP A 65 22.84 -12.74 11.07
C TRP A 65 21.48 -12.03 11.00
N GLY A 66 20.38 -12.77 11.17
CA GLY A 66 19.02 -12.22 11.09
C GLY A 66 18.76 -11.03 12.03
N PRO A 67 18.99 -11.20 13.35
CA PRO A 67 18.85 -10.09 14.31
C PRO A 67 19.77 -8.90 14.01
N ALA A 68 20.94 -9.13 13.40
CA ALA A 68 21.82 -8.05 12.96
C ALA A 68 21.25 -7.27 11.76
N GLN A 69 20.57 -7.96 10.82
CA GLN A 69 19.85 -7.32 9.72
C GLN A 69 18.66 -6.51 10.23
N ASP A 70 17.82 -7.07 11.11
CA ASP A 70 16.73 -6.31 11.72
C ASP A 70 17.24 -5.03 12.40
N ALA A 71 18.38 -5.11 13.11
CA ALA A 71 18.98 -3.95 13.76
C ALA A 71 19.56 -2.95 12.76
N ALA A 72 19.97 -3.40 11.56
CA ALA A 72 20.39 -2.53 10.48
C ALA A 72 19.18 -1.83 9.82
N SER A 73 18.08 -2.56 9.57
CA SER A 73 16.79 -1.99 9.14
C SER A 73 16.29 -0.90 10.10
N ASP A 74 16.41 -1.13 11.43
CA ASP A 74 16.07 -0.13 12.45
C ASP A 74 16.87 1.18 12.25
N ARG A 75 18.15 1.08 11.90
CA ARG A 75 19.03 2.24 11.67
C ARG A 75 18.68 2.98 10.38
N VAL A 76 18.35 2.26 9.30
CA VAL A 76 17.94 2.86 8.02
C VAL A 76 16.67 3.68 8.21
N MET A 77 15.62 3.07 8.79
CA MET A 77 14.36 3.76 9.03
C MET A 77 14.55 4.96 9.96
N ALA A 78 15.34 4.83 11.02
CA ALA A 78 15.67 5.94 11.90
C ALA A 78 16.33 7.11 11.13
N ALA A 79 17.36 6.82 10.33
CA ALA A 79 18.09 7.83 9.56
C ALA A 79 17.18 8.55 8.55
N VAL A 80 16.32 7.80 7.83
CA VAL A 80 15.36 8.39 6.88
C VAL A 80 14.35 9.27 7.60
N LEU A 81 13.73 8.77 8.68
CA LEU A 81 12.72 9.53 9.42
C LEU A 81 13.29 10.81 10.02
N ASP A 82 14.51 10.75 10.56
CA ASP A 82 15.19 11.92 11.14
C ASP A 82 15.58 12.95 10.07
N ALA A 83 15.94 12.50 8.87
CA ALA A 83 16.30 13.37 7.76
C ALA A 83 15.08 14.02 7.07
N GLU A 84 13.95 13.32 7.01
CA GLU A 84 12.80 13.73 6.19
C GLU A 84 11.64 14.30 6.97
N ASN A 85 11.46 13.91 8.24
CA ASN A 85 10.34 14.30 9.10
C ASN A 85 8.97 14.21 8.36
N PRO A 86 8.57 13.01 7.92
CA PRO A 86 7.33 12.83 7.16
C PRO A 86 6.09 12.99 8.04
N ASP A 87 4.97 13.38 7.41
CA ASP A 87 3.65 13.45 8.04
C ASP A 87 2.98 12.08 8.13
N LEU A 88 3.38 11.13 7.28
CA LEU A 88 2.88 9.75 7.26
C LEU A 88 3.98 8.78 6.79
N VAL A 89 4.01 7.58 7.37
CA VAL A 89 4.75 6.44 6.81
C VAL A 89 3.79 5.51 6.10
N VAL A 90 4.14 5.07 4.89
CA VAL A 90 3.48 3.95 4.22
C VAL A 90 4.42 2.76 4.23
N TYR A 91 3.99 1.70 4.92
CA TYR A 91 4.61 0.39 4.92
C TYR A 91 4.06 -0.41 3.74
N LEU A 92 4.87 -0.56 2.70
CA LEU A 92 4.46 -1.01 1.37
C LEU A 92 4.76 -2.50 1.14
N GLY A 93 4.34 -3.35 2.09
CA GLY A 93 4.48 -4.81 2.05
C GLY A 93 5.86 -5.36 2.38
N ASP A 94 5.88 -6.67 2.67
CA ASP A 94 7.04 -7.47 3.06
C ASP A 94 7.77 -6.91 4.28
N LEU A 95 6.98 -6.66 5.33
CA LEU A 95 7.48 -6.19 6.62
C LEU A 95 8.18 -7.32 7.35
N VAL A 96 7.67 -8.55 7.22
CA VAL A 96 8.22 -9.76 7.85
C VAL A 96 8.47 -10.86 6.82
N THR A 97 9.45 -11.71 7.07
CA THR A 97 9.73 -12.89 6.23
C THR A 97 9.10 -14.13 6.85
N ALA A 98 7.78 -14.27 6.77
CA ALA A 98 7.06 -15.32 7.49
C ALA A 98 7.47 -16.75 7.06
N ASN A 99 7.83 -16.94 5.78
CA ASN A 99 8.35 -18.22 5.30
C ASN A 99 9.70 -18.61 5.89
N ASN A 100 10.44 -17.69 6.51
CA ASN A 100 11.76 -17.95 7.08
C ASN A 100 11.81 -17.57 8.57
N LEU A 101 10.65 -17.59 9.24
CA LEU A 101 10.53 -17.23 10.64
C LEU A 101 9.85 -18.37 11.44
N PRO A 102 10.57 -19.11 12.31
CA PRO A 102 10.08 -20.33 12.94
C PRO A 102 9.31 -20.02 14.22
N VAL A 103 8.30 -19.15 14.11
CA VAL A 103 7.47 -18.71 15.25
C VAL A 103 5.98 -18.99 15.01
N PRO A 104 5.22 -19.28 16.08
CA PRO A 104 3.77 -19.41 15.97
C PRO A 104 3.07 -18.06 15.82
N ASN A 105 3.76 -16.96 16.14
CA ASN A 105 3.22 -15.60 16.10
C ASN A 105 4.30 -14.57 15.69
N ALA A 106 4.20 -14.06 14.46
CA ALA A 106 5.10 -13.08 13.86
C ALA A 106 4.78 -11.62 14.26
N SER A 107 3.71 -11.38 15.03
CA SER A 107 3.29 -10.02 15.43
C SER A 107 4.36 -9.25 16.20
N LEU A 108 5.32 -9.92 16.85
CA LEU A 108 6.46 -9.26 17.50
C LEU A 108 7.44 -8.65 16.49
N TYR A 109 7.69 -9.33 15.38
CA TYR A 109 8.53 -8.81 14.29
C TYR A 109 7.79 -7.71 13.53
N TRP A 110 6.49 -7.88 13.32
CA TRP A 110 5.63 -6.82 12.79
C TRP A 110 5.64 -5.57 13.69
N ASP A 111 5.54 -5.75 15.01
CA ASP A 111 5.61 -4.66 15.99
C ASP A 111 6.96 -3.93 15.95
N ARG A 112 8.06 -4.68 15.76
CA ARG A 112 9.40 -4.11 15.59
C ARG A 112 9.53 -3.35 14.27
N ALA A 113 9.03 -3.90 13.16
CA ALA A 113 9.08 -3.25 11.84
C ALA A 113 8.42 -1.87 11.86
N VAL A 114 7.29 -1.72 12.55
CA VAL A 114 6.58 -0.42 12.69
C VAL A 114 7.12 0.47 13.82
N SER A 115 8.12 0.00 14.58
CA SER A 115 8.56 0.67 15.81
C SER A 115 9.26 2.00 15.57
N ALA A 116 9.94 2.16 14.43
CA ALA A 116 10.67 3.39 14.10
C ALA A 116 9.72 4.59 13.92
N ALA A 117 8.60 4.39 13.23
CA ALA A 117 7.54 5.39 13.08
C ALA A 117 6.84 5.65 14.41
N ARG A 118 6.45 4.57 15.11
CA ARG A 118 5.79 4.65 16.42
C ARG A 118 6.61 5.42 17.45
N GLY A 119 7.90 5.13 17.57
CA GLY A 119 8.81 5.77 18.53
C GLY A 119 8.98 7.27 18.30
N ARG A 120 8.71 7.74 17.06
CA ARG A 120 8.74 9.16 16.67
C ARG A 120 7.37 9.82 16.67
N GLY A 121 6.31 9.08 17.01
CA GLY A 121 4.94 9.60 16.95
C GLY A 121 4.44 9.86 15.53
N VAL A 122 5.12 9.31 14.51
CA VAL A 122 4.70 9.47 13.11
C VAL A 122 3.61 8.45 12.82
N PRO A 123 2.44 8.87 12.30
CA PRO A 123 1.39 7.93 11.95
C PRO A 123 1.82 7.08 10.74
N TRP A 124 1.24 5.90 10.60
CA TRP A 124 1.54 5.01 9.48
C TRP A 124 0.31 4.30 8.92
N ALA A 125 0.45 3.81 7.70
CA ALA A 125 -0.52 2.96 7.00
C ALA A 125 0.22 1.80 6.34
N THR A 126 -0.36 0.60 6.36
CA THR A 126 0.29 -0.62 5.88
C THR A 126 -0.53 -1.33 4.81
N VAL A 127 0.16 -1.88 3.82
CA VAL A 127 -0.33 -2.90 2.88
C VAL A 127 0.52 -4.16 3.04
N PHE A 128 -0.09 -5.33 2.87
CA PHE A 128 0.61 -6.61 2.91
C PHE A 128 1.35 -6.92 1.59
N GLY A 129 2.52 -7.53 1.73
CA GLY A 129 3.27 -8.17 0.66
C GLY A 129 3.22 -9.69 0.75
N ASN A 130 3.78 -10.37 -0.25
CA ASN A 130 3.70 -11.83 -0.35
C ASN A 130 4.35 -12.52 0.86
N HIS A 131 5.46 -12.02 1.39
CA HIS A 131 6.19 -12.67 2.48
C HIS A 131 5.51 -12.58 3.85
N ASP A 132 4.61 -11.62 4.04
CA ASP A 132 4.10 -11.26 5.36
C ASP A 132 3.33 -12.39 6.08
N ASP A 133 2.75 -13.33 5.33
CA ASP A 133 2.01 -14.48 5.87
C ASP A 133 2.26 -15.80 5.12
N MET A 134 3.35 -15.91 4.37
CA MET A 134 3.75 -17.18 3.76
C MET A 134 3.88 -18.27 4.82
N ALA A 135 3.56 -19.50 4.42
CA ALA A 135 3.85 -20.67 5.22
C ALA A 135 5.38 -20.84 5.39
N PHE A 136 5.80 -21.31 6.56
CA PHE A 136 7.20 -21.59 6.84
C PHE A 136 7.78 -22.59 5.83
N GLU A 137 8.89 -22.23 5.21
CA GLU A 137 9.67 -23.06 4.31
C GLU A 137 10.86 -23.65 5.08
N TRP A 138 10.97 -24.98 5.03
CA TRP A 138 12.03 -25.69 5.73
C TRP A 138 13.36 -25.52 5.01
N PRO A 139 14.40 -24.94 5.66
CA PRO A 139 15.71 -24.84 5.04
C PRO A 139 16.27 -26.24 4.74
N PRO A 140 16.62 -26.58 3.48
CA PRO A 140 17.17 -27.88 3.10
C PRO A 140 18.38 -28.35 3.95
N GLU A 141 19.15 -27.39 4.44
CA GLU A 141 20.38 -27.48 5.21
C GLU A 141 20.11 -28.09 6.59
N TRP A 142 18.89 -27.91 7.11
CA TRP A 142 18.46 -28.52 8.37
C TRP A 142 18.34 -30.06 8.27
N PHE A 143 18.31 -30.60 7.06
CA PHE A 143 18.31 -32.04 6.78
C PHE A 143 19.71 -32.59 6.45
N SER A 144 20.75 -31.76 6.60
CA SER A 144 22.15 -32.20 6.54
C SER A 144 22.57 -32.94 7.83
N PRO A 145 23.76 -33.56 7.89
CA PRO A 145 24.28 -34.16 9.12
C PRO A 145 24.43 -33.19 10.30
N ASP A 146 24.52 -31.88 10.03
CA ASP A 146 24.58 -30.85 11.07
C ASP A 146 23.23 -30.66 11.78
N GLY A 147 22.13 -31.09 11.14
CA GLY A 147 20.78 -31.07 11.68
C GLY A 147 20.16 -29.67 11.80
N VAL A 148 19.03 -29.60 12.50
CA VAL A 148 18.33 -28.34 12.79
C VAL A 148 19.16 -27.52 13.79
N PRO A 149 19.53 -26.26 13.49
CA PRO A 149 20.24 -25.42 14.45
C PRO A 149 19.38 -25.20 15.71
N PRO A 150 19.98 -24.93 16.88
CA PRO A 150 19.22 -24.50 18.05
C PRO A 150 18.44 -23.24 17.67
N LEU A 151 17.11 -23.33 17.64
CA LEU A 151 16.31 -22.15 17.30
C LEU A 151 16.44 -21.12 18.43
N ARG A 152 15.95 -19.90 18.21
CA ARG A 152 15.87 -18.88 19.25
C ARG A 152 14.44 -18.35 19.26
N TRP A 153 13.74 -18.55 20.35
CA TRP A 153 12.31 -18.25 20.48
C TRP A 153 12.16 -17.00 21.34
N PRO A 154 11.32 -16.02 20.93
CA PRO A 154 11.00 -14.88 21.78
C PRO A 154 10.39 -15.34 23.12
N PRO A 155 10.82 -14.82 24.27
CA PRO A 155 10.20 -15.13 25.55
C PRO A 155 8.81 -14.49 25.66
N GLY A 156 7.77 -15.25 26.05
CA GLY A 156 6.43 -14.69 26.31
C GLY A 156 5.27 -15.70 26.28
N PRO A 157 4.07 -15.36 26.79
CA PRO A 157 2.89 -16.23 26.69
C PRO A 157 2.52 -16.46 25.22
N GLY A 158 2.41 -17.73 24.80
CA GLY A 158 2.28 -18.11 23.39
C GLY A 158 3.60 -18.54 22.72
N SER A 159 4.71 -18.59 23.47
CA SER A 159 6.03 -19.11 23.05
C SER A 159 6.07 -20.63 22.85
N GLY A 160 5.03 -21.19 22.23
CA GLY A 160 5.08 -22.57 21.76
C GLY A 160 6.05 -22.70 20.60
N CYS A 161 6.68 -23.86 20.44
CA CYS A 161 7.35 -24.19 19.20
C CYS A 161 6.27 -24.36 18.11
N GLY A 162 6.31 -23.57 17.04
CA GLY A 162 5.34 -23.68 15.96
C GLY A 162 5.81 -23.02 14.69
N PHE A 163 5.66 -23.73 13.57
CA PHE A 163 5.99 -23.26 12.21
C PHE A 163 4.72 -22.90 11.44
N ARG A 164 3.71 -22.38 12.15
CA ARG A 164 2.36 -22.18 11.61
C ARG A 164 2.18 -20.82 10.93
N GLY A 165 3.15 -19.91 11.04
CA GLY A 165 3.04 -18.54 10.54
C GLY A 165 2.00 -17.71 11.31
N THR A 166 1.69 -16.52 10.80
CA THR A 166 0.63 -15.66 11.36
C THR A 166 -0.21 -15.11 10.23
N PRO A 167 -1.52 -15.36 10.21
CA PRO A 167 -2.39 -14.85 9.16
C PRO A 167 -2.37 -13.32 9.10
N ARG A 168 -2.51 -12.74 7.91
CA ARG A 168 -2.63 -11.28 7.71
C ARG A 168 -3.74 -10.64 8.56
N THR A 169 -4.84 -11.36 8.79
CA THR A 169 -5.93 -10.88 9.66
C THR A 169 -5.47 -10.65 11.09
N ASP A 170 -4.59 -11.52 11.60
CA ASP A 170 -4.09 -11.46 12.97
C ASP A 170 -2.99 -10.39 13.08
N LEU A 171 -2.15 -10.24 12.05
CA LEU A 171 -1.18 -9.13 11.94
C LEU A 171 -1.89 -7.77 11.90
N MET A 172 -2.93 -7.63 11.07
CA MET A 172 -3.74 -6.41 10.98
C MET A 172 -4.47 -6.12 12.29
N ALA A 173 -5.03 -7.14 12.96
CA ALA A 173 -5.67 -6.97 14.27
C ALA A 173 -4.68 -6.55 15.35
N ALA A 174 -3.46 -7.10 15.34
CA ALA A 174 -2.39 -6.67 16.23
C ALA A 174 -1.96 -5.22 15.94
N GLU A 175 -1.95 -4.80 14.68
CA GLU A 175 -1.59 -3.44 14.29
C GLU A 175 -2.66 -2.38 14.60
N THR A 176 -3.93 -2.76 14.50
CA THR A 176 -5.05 -1.83 14.66
C THR A 176 -5.72 -1.91 16.04
N GLY A 177 -5.20 -2.77 16.93
CA GLY A 177 -5.71 -2.95 18.28
C GLY A 177 -5.75 -1.66 19.11
N ALA A 178 -6.57 -1.67 20.18
CA ALA A 178 -7.04 -0.49 20.93
C ALA A 178 -5.97 0.49 21.47
N ASN A 179 -4.68 0.14 21.45
CA ASN A 179 -3.58 0.99 21.93
C ASN A 179 -2.71 1.59 20.82
N ARG A 180 -3.07 1.44 19.53
CA ARG A 180 -2.26 1.93 18.39
C ARG A 180 -2.92 3.12 17.67
N LEU A 181 -3.00 4.25 18.37
CA LEU A 181 -3.57 5.52 17.83
C LEU A 181 -2.86 6.06 16.57
N LEU A 182 -1.66 5.57 16.28
CA LEU A 182 -0.83 6.02 15.15
C LEU A 182 -1.00 5.16 13.89
N SER A 183 -1.56 3.95 13.98
CA SER A 183 -1.89 3.17 12.77
C SER A 183 -3.17 3.72 12.16
N TYR A 184 -3.15 3.98 10.85
CA TYR A 184 -4.31 4.31 10.01
C TYR A 184 -4.71 3.13 9.12
N SER A 185 -4.02 2.00 9.27
CA SER A 185 -4.35 0.77 8.57
C SER A 185 -5.75 0.29 8.93
N SER A 186 -6.36 -0.43 8.00
CA SER A 186 -7.64 -1.09 8.21
C SER A 186 -7.73 -2.35 7.38
N SER A 187 -8.58 -3.28 7.82
CA SER A 187 -9.14 -4.27 6.91
C SER A 187 -10.08 -3.59 5.92
N GLY A 188 -10.25 -4.21 4.75
CA GLY A 188 -11.26 -3.82 3.79
C GLY A 188 -12.59 -4.53 4.00
N PRO A 189 -13.56 -4.30 3.10
CA PRO A 189 -14.81 -5.05 3.08
C PRO A 189 -14.55 -6.57 3.03
N ARG A 190 -15.38 -7.33 3.74
CA ARG A 190 -15.22 -8.80 3.88
C ARG A 190 -15.44 -9.54 2.57
N GLU A 191 -16.06 -8.88 1.60
CA GLU A 191 -16.32 -9.40 0.26
C GLU A 191 -15.08 -9.34 -0.65
N LEU A 192 -14.03 -8.62 -0.24
CA LEU A 192 -12.75 -8.61 -0.95
C LEU A 192 -11.93 -9.84 -0.60
N TRP A 193 -11.16 -10.33 -1.58
CA TRP A 193 -10.24 -11.44 -1.40
C TRP A 193 -8.92 -11.04 -2.08
N PRO A 194 -7.90 -10.64 -1.30
CA PRO A 194 -7.85 -10.56 0.17
C PRO A 194 -8.77 -9.47 0.76
N SER A 195 -9.28 -9.67 2.00
CA SER A 195 -10.13 -8.67 2.72
C SER A 195 -9.34 -7.79 3.70
N VAL A 196 -8.02 -7.90 3.71
CA VAL A 196 -7.11 -7.18 4.60
C VAL A 196 -6.35 -6.14 3.80
N SER A 197 -5.95 -5.03 4.43
CA SER A 197 -5.27 -3.88 3.80
C SER A 197 -5.87 -3.37 2.48
N ASN A 198 -7.20 -3.25 2.41
CA ASN A 198 -7.91 -2.63 1.30
C ASN A 198 -8.74 -1.45 1.82
N TYR A 199 -8.25 -0.22 1.71
CA TYR A 199 -8.89 0.95 2.31
C TYR A 199 -8.48 2.26 1.62
N VAL A 200 -9.18 3.33 1.96
CA VAL A 200 -8.91 4.68 1.43
C VAL A 200 -8.66 5.62 2.59
N LEU A 201 -7.52 6.31 2.58
CA LEU A 201 -7.23 7.41 3.50
C LEU A 201 -7.52 8.75 2.83
N GLN A 202 -8.07 9.67 3.62
CA GLN A 202 -8.35 11.04 3.22
C GLN A 202 -7.37 11.96 3.94
N VAL A 203 -6.60 12.74 3.20
CA VAL A 203 -5.80 13.84 3.75
C VAL A 203 -6.58 15.11 3.55
N LEU A 204 -6.96 15.75 4.65
CA LEU A 204 -7.84 16.92 4.62
C LEU A 204 -7.04 18.18 4.32
N SER A 205 -7.72 19.12 3.64
CA SER A 205 -7.22 20.46 3.42
C SER A 205 -6.84 21.16 4.74
N ARG A 206 -5.86 22.06 4.65
CA ARG A 206 -5.55 23.03 5.71
C ARG A 206 -5.68 24.48 5.23
N GLY A 207 -6.08 24.71 3.98
CA GLY A 207 -6.05 26.01 3.31
C GLY A 207 -6.74 27.16 4.08
N ARG A 208 -6.40 28.40 3.71
CA ARG A 208 -6.90 29.68 4.30
C ARG A 208 -8.43 29.85 4.30
N ARG A 209 -9.16 28.96 3.62
CA ARG A 209 -10.62 28.92 3.52
C ARG A 209 -11.26 27.81 4.35
N ALA A 210 -10.49 26.94 4.98
CA ALA A 210 -11.01 25.99 5.94
C ALA A 210 -11.68 26.81 7.05
N ARG A 211 -13.01 26.98 6.94
CA ARG A 211 -13.80 27.35 8.11
C ARG A 211 -13.52 26.27 9.14
N CYS A 212 -13.66 26.62 10.42
CA CYS A 212 -13.29 25.75 11.54
C CYS A 212 -13.96 24.36 11.55
N ASP A 213 -14.84 24.06 10.57
CA ASP A 213 -15.57 22.82 10.37
C ASP A 213 -15.32 22.15 8.99
N ASP A 214 -14.40 22.64 8.13
CA ASP A 214 -14.14 22.02 6.82
C ASP A 214 -13.30 20.74 6.96
N HIS A 215 -13.94 19.64 6.63
CA HIS A 215 -13.39 18.29 6.57
C HIS A 215 -13.18 17.83 5.12
N ASP A 216 -12.93 18.79 4.21
CA ASP A 216 -12.82 18.49 2.78
C ASP A 216 -11.51 17.74 2.49
N PRO A 217 -11.58 16.54 1.88
CA PRO A 217 -10.41 15.81 1.42
C PRO A 217 -9.73 16.54 0.26
N ALA A 218 -8.43 16.80 0.39
CA ALA A 218 -7.59 17.39 -0.64
C ALA A 218 -6.67 16.36 -1.32
N LEU A 219 -6.56 15.15 -0.77
CA LEU A 219 -5.85 14.02 -1.37
C LEU A 219 -6.51 12.71 -0.91
N LEU A 220 -6.68 11.76 -1.83
CA LEU A 220 -7.10 10.39 -1.52
C LEU A 220 -5.95 9.42 -1.75
N MET A 221 -5.73 8.53 -0.79
CA MET A 221 -4.71 7.49 -0.86
C MET A 221 -5.39 6.13 -0.80
N TYR A 222 -5.33 5.36 -1.88
CA TYR A 222 -5.92 4.03 -1.97
C TYR A 222 -4.87 2.97 -1.70
N PHE A 223 -5.18 2.06 -0.77
CA PHE A 223 -4.36 0.91 -0.42
C PHE A 223 -5.08 -0.34 -0.88
N LEU A 224 -4.38 -1.20 -1.63
CA LEU A 224 -4.91 -2.46 -2.12
C LEU A 224 -3.96 -3.59 -1.80
N ASP A 225 -4.51 -4.72 -1.34
CA ASP A 225 -3.74 -5.93 -1.13
C ASP A 225 -3.52 -6.65 -2.47
N SER A 226 -2.27 -6.73 -2.91
CA SER A 226 -1.85 -7.42 -4.14
C SER A 226 -1.85 -8.95 -4.03
N GLY A 227 -2.18 -9.51 -2.87
CA GLY A 227 -2.14 -10.94 -2.59
C GLY A 227 -0.72 -11.45 -2.34
N GLY A 228 -0.47 -12.69 -2.74
CA GLY A 228 0.74 -13.42 -2.38
C GLY A 228 0.66 -14.07 -1.01
N GLY A 229 1.67 -14.87 -0.66
CA GLY A 229 1.69 -15.60 0.60
C GLY A 229 0.59 -16.64 0.70
N SER A 230 -0.36 -16.43 1.62
CA SER A 230 -1.53 -17.31 1.72
C SER A 230 -2.58 -17.09 0.61
N TYR A 231 -2.38 -16.07 -0.24
CA TYR A 231 -3.25 -15.70 -1.35
C TYR A 231 -2.55 -15.79 -2.71
N THR A 232 -3.34 -15.83 -3.79
CA THR A 232 -2.81 -15.66 -5.15
C THR A 232 -2.35 -14.22 -5.37
N GLU A 233 -1.24 -14.04 -6.08
CA GLU A 233 -0.65 -12.72 -6.41
C GLU A 233 -1.44 -12.01 -7.52
N VAL A 234 -2.61 -11.46 -7.16
CA VAL A 234 -3.51 -10.75 -8.07
C VAL A 234 -4.17 -9.55 -7.40
N VAL A 235 -4.44 -8.49 -8.18
CA VAL A 235 -5.47 -7.49 -7.83
C VAL A 235 -6.79 -7.95 -8.43
N SER A 236 -7.69 -8.49 -7.61
CA SER A 236 -8.90 -9.16 -8.03
C SER A 236 -9.94 -8.25 -8.71
N SER A 237 -10.83 -8.83 -9.53
CA SER A 237 -11.98 -8.10 -10.08
C SER A 237 -12.91 -7.51 -9.01
N ALA A 238 -12.95 -8.10 -7.80
CA ALA A 238 -13.69 -7.56 -6.67
C ALA A 238 -13.08 -6.25 -6.17
N GLN A 239 -11.75 -6.19 -6.08
CA GLN A 239 -11.02 -4.96 -5.74
C GLN A 239 -11.18 -3.89 -6.82
N VAL A 240 -11.19 -4.26 -8.11
CA VAL A 240 -11.50 -3.33 -9.22
C VAL A 240 -12.90 -2.72 -9.07
N ARG A 241 -13.93 -3.54 -8.83
CA ARG A 241 -15.31 -3.06 -8.59
C ARG A 241 -15.41 -2.19 -7.34
N TRP A 242 -14.69 -2.56 -6.28
CA TRP A 242 -14.63 -1.76 -5.06
C TRP A 242 -13.97 -0.41 -5.30
N PHE A 243 -12.84 -0.37 -6.01
CA PHE A 243 -12.17 0.87 -6.40
C PHE A 243 -13.12 1.79 -7.18
N HIS A 244 -13.81 1.28 -8.21
CA HIS A 244 -14.80 2.07 -8.94
C HIS A 244 -15.92 2.62 -8.05
N THR A 245 -16.42 1.79 -7.12
CA THR A 245 -17.49 2.20 -6.21
C THR A 245 -17.02 3.29 -5.24
N GLN A 246 -15.83 3.12 -4.64
CA GLN A 246 -15.26 4.08 -3.71
C GLN A 246 -14.88 5.38 -4.41
N SER A 247 -14.23 5.30 -5.57
CA SER A 247 -13.77 6.48 -6.29
C SER A 247 -14.92 7.30 -6.86
N GLN A 248 -16.00 6.66 -7.34
CA GLN A 248 -17.22 7.36 -7.73
C GLN A 248 -17.94 7.99 -6.53
N PHE A 249 -17.89 7.36 -5.36
CA PHE A 249 -18.53 7.89 -4.15
C PHE A 249 -17.77 9.06 -3.53
N LEU A 250 -16.45 8.92 -3.36
CA LEU A 250 -15.59 9.91 -2.70
C LEU A 250 -15.21 11.07 -3.62
N ASN A 251 -15.10 10.81 -4.92
CA ASN A 251 -14.56 11.76 -5.89
C ASN A 251 -15.27 11.60 -7.26
N PRO A 252 -16.59 11.80 -7.32
CA PRO A 252 -17.41 11.57 -8.51
C PRO A 252 -16.95 12.38 -9.73
N ASP A 253 -16.44 13.59 -9.49
CA ASP A 253 -16.01 14.52 -10.52
C ASP A 253 -14.49 14.46 -10.78
N GLY A 254 -13.76 13.57 -10.11
CA GLY A 254 -12.30 13.42 -10.28
C GLY A 254 -11.49 14.68 -9.92
N ARG A 255 -11.99 15.52 -9.02
CA ARG A 255 -11.34 16.80 -8.65
C ARG A 255 -10.24 16.64 -7.61
N ILE A 256 -10.37 15.64 -6.75
CA ILE A 256 -9.38 15.36 -5.71
C ILE A 256 -8.29 14.47 -6.32
N PRO A 257 -7.00 14.80 -6.19
CA PRO A 257 -5.92 13.93 -6.64
C PRO A 257 -5.91 12.61 -5.86
N GLU A 258 -5.51 11.54 -6.53
CA GLU A 258 -5.54 10.17 -6.02
C GLU A 258 -4.18 9.49 -6.23
N LEU A 259 -3.69 8.82 -5.18
CA LEU A 259 -2.47 8.03 -5.18
C LEU A 259 -2.78 6.59 -4.79
N ILE A 260 -2.14 5.64 -5.44
CA ILE A 260 -2.41 4.20 -5.28
C ILE A 260 -1.19 3.50 -4.71
N PHE A 261 -1.41 2.60 -3.76
CA PHE A 261 -0.39 1.82 -3.08
C PHE A 261 -0.80 0.35 -3.06
N TRP A 262 0.04 -0.52 -3.61
CA TRP A 262 -0.02 -1.97 -3.39
C TRP A 262 1.40 -2.54 -3.44
N HIS A 263 1.61 -3.80 -3.09
CA HIS A 263 2.98 -4.31 -2.94
C HIS A 263 3.57 -4.88 -4.25
N ILE A 264 2.95 -5.90 -4.84
CA ILE A 264 3.52 -6.61 -6.01
C ILE A 264 3.20 -5.83 -7.30
N PRO A 265 4.16 -5.53 -8.18
CA PRO A 265 3.93 -4.77 -9.40
C PRO A 265 2.95 -5.47 -10.35
N SER A 266 2.13 -4.71 -11.07
CA SER A 266 1.26 -5.27 -12.11
C SER A 266 2.03 -5.56 -13.40
N THR A 267 1.42 -6.25 -14.36
CA THR A 267 2.05 -6.51 -15.66
C THR A 267 2.38 -5.23 -16.44
N ALA A 268 1.73 -4.11 -16.12
CA ALA A 268 2.05 -2.80 -16.67
C ALA A 268 3.47 -2.33 -16.33
N TYR A 269 3.98 -2.67 -15.14
CA TYR A 269 5.36 -2.32 -14.76
C TYR A 269 6.37 -3.02 -15.66
N ALA A 270 6.18 -4.29 -15.98
CA ALA A 270 7.05 -5.02 -16.89
C ALA A 270 7.04 -4.43 -18.32
N LYS A 271 5.90 -3.86 -18.76
CA LYS A 271 5.78 -3.21 -20.08
C LYS A 271 6.58 -1.91 -20.16
N VAL A 272 6.58 -1.10 -19.10
CA VAL A 272 7.28 0.20 -19.07
C VAL A 272 8.69 0.12 -18.51
N ALA A 273 9.07 -1.02 -17.93
CA ALA A 273 10.36 -1.22 -17.29
C ALA A 273 11.50 -0.84 -18.25
N PRO A 274 12.47 -0.03 -17.80
CA PRO A 274 13.73 0.12 -18.51
C PRO A 274 14.37 -1.26 -18.71
N LYS A 275 15.13 -1.45 -19.80
CA LYS A 275 15.83 -2.73 -19.99
C LYS A 275 16.97 -2.83 -18.97
N ALA A 276 16.98 -3.90 -18.17
CA ALA A 276 17.96 -4.17 -17.12
C ALA A 276 19.42 -3.86 -17.54
N LYS A 277 19.80 -4.27 -18.76
CA LYS A 277 21.17 -4.09 -19.31
C LYS A 277 21.45 -2.73 -19.96
N SER A 278 20.44 -1.87 -20.15
CA SER A 278 20.56 -0.60 -20.88
C SER A 278 20.52 0.64 -19.98
N GLY A 279 20.34 0.44 -18.67
CA GLY A 279 20.16 1.52 -17.70
C GLY A 279 18.84 2.27 -17.86
N ILE A 280 18.60 3.23 -16.97
CA ILE A 280 17.39 4.06 -16.99
C ILE A 280 17.62 5.30 -17.86
N ARG A 281 16.67 5.58 -18.76
CA ARG A 281 16.67 6.78 -19.61
C ARG A 281 15.43 7.62 -19.30
N LYS A 282 15.56 8.93 -19.42
CA LYS A 282 14.41 9.85 -19.36
C LYS A 282 13.32 9.41 -20.36
N PRO A 283 12.03 9.54 -20.01
CA PRO A 283 11.49 10.22 -18.82
C PRO A 283 11.55 9.42 -17.51
N CYS A 284 11.95 8.15 -17.53
CA CYS A 284 12.12 7.37 -16.31
C CYS A 284 13.29 7.89 -15.45
N VAL A 285 13.15 7.76 -14.13
CA VAL A 285 14.15 8.17 -13.13
C VAL A 285 14.25 7.12 -12.04
N GLY A 286 15.47 6.69 -11.68
CA GLY A 286 15.70 5.67 -10.66
C GLY A 286 16.89 4.77 -10.94
N SER A 287 16.86 3.60 -10.31
CA SER A 287 17.80 2.48 -10.42
C SER A 287 17.03 1.20 -10.76
N ILE A 288 17.67 0.34 -11.58
CA ILE A 288 17.15 -0.98 -11.97
C ILE A 288 18.02 -2.14 -11.46
N ASN A 289 19.30 -1.86 -11.14
CA ASN A 289 20.24 -2.82 -10.57
C ASN A 289 20.29 -4.20 -11.26
N GLU A 290 20.13 -4.20 -12.59
CA GLU A 290 20.10 -5.41 -13.42
C GLU A 290 18.96 -6.41 -13.11
N GLU A 291 17.96 -5.99 -12.35
CA GLU A 291 16.80 -6.81 -12.02
C GLU A 291 15.68 -6.63 -13.05
N GLU A 292 14.96 -7.72 -13.33
CA GLU A 292 13.73 -7.71 -14.12
C GLU A 292 12.51 -7.60 -13.20
N VAL A 293 11.48 -6.91 -13.66
CA VAL A 293 10.21 -6.82 -12.90
C VAL A 293 9.62 -8.21 -12.72
N ALA A 294 9.23 -8.54 -11.49
CA ALA A 294 8.47 -9.74 -11.15
C ALA A 294 7.00 -9.37 -10.92
N PRO A 295 6.16 -9.37 -11.97
CA PRO A 295 4.79 -8.88 -11.85
C PRO A 295 3.87 -9.93 -11.22
N GLN A 296 2.78 -9.43 -10.64
CA GLN A 296 1.58 -10.19 -10.32
C GLN A 296 1.10 -11.02 -11.52
N ALA A 297 0.37 -12.10 -11.23
CA ALA A 297 -0.23 -12.94 -12.26
C ALA A 297 -1.30 -12.20 -13.08
N ALA A 298 -2.09 -11.33 -12.44
CA ALA A 298 -3.12 -10.51 -13.08
C ALA A 298 -3.65 -9.39 -12.18
N GLU A 299 -4.05 -8.28 -12.79
CA GLU A 299 -4.71 -7.15 -12.12
C GLU A 299 -6.18 -6.90 -12.56
N TRP A 300 -6.75 -7.80 -13.37
CA TRP A 300 -8.18 -7.84 -13.75
C TRP A 300 -8.79 -6.52 -14.25
N GLY A 301 -8.00 -5.71 -14.97
CA GLY A 301 -8.44 -4.42 -15.53
C GLY A 301 -8.26 -3.22 -14.59
N MET A 302 -7.58 -3.40 -13.44
CA MET A 302 -7.28 -2.29 -12.53
C MET A 302 -6.48 -1.19 -13.24
N MET A 303 -5.42 -1.54 -13.99
CA MET A 303 -4.61 -0.54 -14.67
C MET A 303 -5.42 0.28 -15.69
N ASP A 304 -6.35 -0.33 -16.42
CA ASP A 304 -7.26 0.38 -17.33
C ASP A 304 -8.17 1.35 -16.57
N ALA A 305 -8.68 0.93 -15.41
CA ALA A 305 -9.52 1.77 -14.55
C ALA A 305 -8.75 2.97 -14.00
N LEU A 306 -7.49 2.79 -13.62
CA LEU A 306 -6.61 3.86 -13.12
C LEU A 306 -6.22 4.82 -14.26
N ALA A 307 -5.81 4.30 -15.41
CA ALA A 307 -5.36 5.10 -16.55
C ALA A 307 -6.49 5.96 -17.14
N LYS A 308 -7.75 5.51 -17.07
CA LYS A 308 -8.94 6.27 -17.50
C LYS A 308 -9.41 7.32 -16.49
N ARG A 309 -8.73 7.45 -15.34
CA ARG A 309 -9.15 8.33 -14.25
C ARG A 309 -8.13 9.46 -14.03
N PRO A 310 -8.38 10.66 -14.58
CA PRO A 310 -7.49 11.83 -14.50
C PRO A 310 -6.97 12.20 -13.12
N SER A 311 -7.76 11.96 -12.07
CA SER A 311 -7.36 12.24 -10.70
C SER A 311 -6.24 11.33 -10.20
N VAL A 312 -6.05 10.14 -10.77
CA VAL A 312 -4.99 9.21 -10.36
C VAL A 312 -3.65 9.66 -10.94
N LYS A 313 -2.67 9.92 -10.07
CA LYS A 313 -1.37 10.50 -10.46
C LYS A 313 -0.23 9.50 -10.47
N ALA A 314 -0.23 8.58 -9.50
CA ALA A 314 0.82 7.58 -9.39
C ALA A 314 0.35 6.30 -8.69
N VAL A 315 0.98 5.20 -9.06
CA VAL A 315 0.91 3.91 -8.38
C VAL A 315 2.29 3.62 -7.81
N PHE A 316 2.36 3.21 -6.54
CA PHE A 316 3.58 2.83 -5.85
C PHE A 316 3.58 1.37 -5.45
N VAL A 317 4.71 0.69 -5.67
CA VAL A 317 4.94 -0.75 -5.42
C VAL A 317 6.29 -1.04 -4.76
N GLY A 318 6.47 -2.23 -4.18
CA GLY A 318 7.72 -2.74 -3.61
C GLY A 318 8.18 -4.00 -4.36
N HIS A 319 8.43 -5.09 -3.63
CA HIS A 319 8.61 -6.48 -4.08
C HIS A 319 9.95 -6.78 -4.78
N ASN A 320 10.34 -5.98 -5.77
CA ASN A 320 11.62 -6.12 -6.44
C ASN A 320 12.69 -5.27 -5.72
N HIS A 321 13.69 -5.89 -5.10
CA HIS A 321 14.57 -5.21 -4.14
C HIS A 321 15.63 -4.31 -4.80
N GLY A 322 15.94 -4.57 -6.06
CA GLY A 322 16.87 -3.82 -6.90
C GLY A 322 16.19 -2.72 -7.70
N LEU A 323 14.87 -2.55 -7.63
CA LEU A 323 14.14 -1.53 -8.38
C LEU A 323 13.76 -0.36 -7.47
N ASP A 324 14.02 0.86 -7.92
CA ASP A 324 13.52 2.08 -7.25
C ASP A 324 13.17 3.19 -8.25
N TRP A 325 12.69 2.80 -9.42
CA TRP A 325 12.41 3.72 -10.52
C TRP A 325 10.96 4.16 -10.60
N CYS A 326 10.76 5.35 -11.16
CA CYS A 326 9.48 5.87 -11.63
C CYS A 326 9.52 6.05 -13.15
N CYS A 327 8.49 5.60 -13.85
CA CYS A 327 8.29 5.78 -15.29
C CYS A 327 6.86 6.25 -15.58
N PRO A 328 6.65 7.10 -16.60
CA PRO A 328 5.32 7.34 -17.10
C PRO A 328 4.76 6.06 -17.71
N TYR A 329 3.47 5.83 -17.48
CA TYR A 329 2.70 4.78 -18.11
C TYR A 329 2.02 5.37 -19.33
N ASP A 330 2.35 4.84 -20.51
CA ASP A 330 1.72 5.15 -21.79
C ASP A 330 0.71 4.02 -22.13
N GLY A 331 -0.54 4.19 -21.73
CA GLY A 331 -1.67 3.34 -22.09
C GLY A 331 -2.21 3.69 -23.49
N GLU A 332 -2.82 2.71 -24.17
CA GLU A 332 -3.27 2.83 -25.57
C GLU A 332 -4.32 3.95 -25.82
N GLU A 333 -5.00 4.43 -24.78
CA GLU A 333 -6.08 5.44 -24.84
C GLU A 333 -5.91 6.59 -23.81
N GLN A 334 -4.68 6.97 -23.47
CA GLN A 334 -4.47 7.98 -22.42
C GLN A 334 -4.58 9.43 -22.90
N GLU A 335 -5.32 10.22 -22.13
CA GLU A 335 -5.35 11.69 -22.26
C GLU A 335 -4.37 12.39 -21.30
N GLN A 336 -3.76 11.69 -20.32
CA GLN A 336 -2.98 12.27 -19.21
C GLN A 336 -1.85 11.36 -18.67
N GLU A 337 -0.87 11.96 -18.00
CA GLU A 337 0.30 11.29 -17.39
C GLU A 337 -0.07 10.55 -16.08
N LEU A 338 0.07 9.22 -16.08
CA LEU A 338 0.06 8.35 -14.90
C LEU A 338 1.48 7.83 -14.67
N TRP A 339 1.97 7.82 -13.42
CA TRP A 339 3.29 7.31 -13.09
C TRP A 339 3.26 5.95 -12.37
N LEU A 340 4.16 5.06 -12.74
CA LEU A 340 4.39 3.77 -12.07
C LEU A 340 5.74 3.83 -11.37
N CYS A 341 5.75 3.58 -10.07
CA CYS A 341 6.89 3.83 -9.20
C CYS A 341 7.19 2.66 -8.28
N PHE A 342 8.42 2.13 -8.33
CA PHE A 342 8.96 1.30 -7.27
C PHE A 342 9.43 2.16 -6.09
N ALA A 343 9.06 1.77 -4.87
CA ALA A 343 9.74 2.17 -3.66
C ALA A 343 11.13 1.53 -3.62
N ARG A 344 12.02 2.05 -2.75
CA ARG A 344 13.32 1.42 -2.55
C ARG A 344 13.23 0.38 -1.43
N HIS A 345 13.87 -0.77 -1.66
CA HIS A 345 14.14 -1.76 -0.61
C HIS A 345 14.81 -1.12 0.60
N THR A 346 14.07 -1.08 1.71
CA THR A 346 14.45 -0.37 2.92
C THR A 346 15.17 -1.28 3.92
N GLY A 347 14.74 -2.54 3.99
CA GLY A 347 15.27 -3.51 4.94
C GLY A 347 16.64 -4.02 4.60
N TYR A 348 17.31 -4.63 5.56
CA TYR A 348 18.54 -5.40 5.37
C TYR A 348 18.30 -6.92 5.27
N GLY A 349 17.08 -7.39 5.59
CA GLY A 349 16.63 -8.73 5.21
C GLY A 349 16.24 -8.77 3.74
N GLY A 350 15.92 -9.96 3.23
CA GLY A 350 15.67 -10.20 1.82
C GLY A 350 16.96 -10.24 0.99
N TYR A 351 16.81 -10.32 -0.33
CA TYR A 351 17.97 -10.40 -1.24
C TYR A 351 18.53 -9.03 -1.64
N GLY A 352 19.80 -9.04 -2.09
CA GLY A 352 20.48 -7.88 -2.65
C GLY A 352 21.37 -7.13 -1.64
N ASP A 353 22.47 -6.56 -2.12
CA ASP A 353 23.48 -5.84 -1.32
C ASP A 353 23.54 -4.34 -1.64
N TRP A 354 22.56 -3.81 -2.39
CA TRP A 354 22.50 -2.40 -2.77
C TRP A 354 22.32 -1.47 -1.56
N PRO A 355 22.81 -0.22 -1.59
CA PRO A 355 22.64 0.72 -0.47
C PRO A 355 21.17 0.87 -0.03
N ARG A 356 20.88 1.00 1.26
CA ARG A 356 19.48 1.06 1.72
C ARG A 356 18.96 2.49 1.78
N GLY A 357 17.64 2.63 1.71
CA GLY A 357 16.97 3.93 1.70
C GLY A 357 15.47 3.76 1.54
N ALA A 358 14.79 4.86 1.27
CA ALA A 358 13.35 4.89 1.11
C ALA A 358 12.95 5.88 0.02
N ARG A 359 11.78 5.63 -0.60
CA ARG A 359 11.17 6.64 -1.47
C ARG A 359 10.40 7.64 -0.60
N ILE A 360 10.63 8.91 -0.87
CA ILE A 360 9.89 10.02 -0.27
C ILE A 360 8.95 10.60 -1.32
N LEU A 361 7.76 10.95 -0.89
CA LEU A 361 6.74 11.63 -1.68
C LEU A 361 6.34 12.90 -0.94
N GLU A 362 6.41 14.04 -1.62
CA GLU A 362 5.91 15.30 -1.09
C GLU A 362 4.82 15.83 -2.02
N VAL A 363 3.66 16.07 -1.44
CA VAL A 363 2.48 16.60 -2.13
C VAL A 363 2.25 18.02 -1.67
N THR A 364 2.07 18.94 -2.61
CA THR A 364 1.62 20.32 -2.33
C THR A 364 0.14 20.44 -2.68
N GLU A 365 -0.64 21.11 -1.83
CA GLU A 365 -2.09 21.26 -1.96
C GLU A 365 -2.48 22.23 -3.09
N GLU A 366 -1.94 23.45 -3.09
CA GLU A 366 -2.34 24.52 -4.01
C GLU A 366 -1.14 25.39 -4.46
N PRO A 367 -0.82 25.47 -5.78
CA PRO A 367 -1.31 24.56 -6.82
C PRO A 367 -0.89 23.11 -6.52
N PHE A 368 -1.71 22.16 -6.93
CA PHE A 368 -1.41 20.75 -6.68
C PHE A 368 -0.14 20.33 -7.41
N SER A 369 0.81 19.74 -6.68
CA SER A 369 1.97 19.08 -7.27
C SER A 369 2.38 17.88 -6.44
N ALA A 370 3.00 16.90 -7.08
CA ALA A 370 3.56 15.74 -6.40
C ALA A 370 4.98 15.47 -6.92
N VAL A 371 5.94 15.49 -6.01
CA VAL A 371 7.35 15.25 -6.29
C VAL A 371 7.86 14.08 -5.45
N SER A 372 8.75 13.29 -6.00
CA SER A 372 9.33 12.14 -5.31
C SER A 372 10.84 12.06 -5.50
N TRP A 373 11.52 11.51 -4.51
CA TRP A 373 12.96 11.24 -4.54
C TRP A 373 13.28 10.02 -3.67
N ILE A 374 14.51 9.53 -3.74
CA ILE A 374 15.03 8.52 -2.83
C ILE A 374 15.88 9.22 -1.77
N ARG A 375 15.62 8.92 -0.49
CA ARG A 375 16.49 9.26 0.63
C ARG A 375 17.26 8.01 1.05
N MET A 376 18.58 8.10 1.00
CA MET A 376 19.48 7.02 1.39
C MET A 376 19.80 7.04 2.88
N GLU A 377 20.18 5.89 3.42
CA GLU A 377 20.57 5.71 4.83
C GLU A 377 21.77 6.58 5.24
N ASN A 378 22.66 6.92 4.30
CA ASN A 378 23.79 7.83 4.52
C ASN A 378 23.40 9.31 4.42
N GLY A 379 22.11 9.60 4.25
CA GLY A 379 21.56 10.94 4.13
C GLY A 379 21.63 11.55 2.73
N THR A 380 22.14 10.86 1.70
CA THR A 380 22.11 11.40 0.32
C THR A 380 20.71 11.32 -0.29
N ARG A 381 20.45 12.20 -1.27
CA ARG A 381 19.21 12.25 -2.05
C ARG A 381 19.51 12.03 -3.51
N HIS A 382 18.70 11.22 -4.19
CA HIS A 382 18.78 11.03 -5.65
C HIS A 382 17.42 10.68 -6.25
N SER A 383 17.40 10.46 -7.57
CA SER A 383 16.21 10.03 -8.32
C SER A 383 15.01 10.98 -8.19
N ASP A 384 15.27 12.28 -8.20
CA ASP A 384 14.25 13.32 -8.21
C ASP A 384 13.34 13.24 -9.44
N VAL A 385 12.04 13.16 -9.19
CA VAL A 385 11.00 13.09 -10.23
C VAL A 385 9.79 13.95 -9.85
N THR A 386 9.28 14.69 -10.83
CA THR A 386 8.00 15.40 -10.72
C THR A 386 6.94 14.52 -11.37
N LEU A 387 6.01 14.01 -10.58
CA LEU A 387 4.93 13.13 -11.04
C LEU A 387 3.77 13.94 -11.64
N THR A 388 3.62 15.18 -11.19
CA THR A 388 2.61 16.14 -11.66
C THR A 388 3.00 17.52 -11.16
N SER A 389 2.78 18.55 -11.98
CA SER A 389 3.16 19.94 -11.74
C SER A 389 2.01 20.90 -11.98
#